data_AF-A0A918XJ93-F1
#
_entry.id   AF-A0A918XJ93-F1
#
_cell.length_a   1.000
_cell.length_b   1.000
_cell.length_c   1.000
_cell.angle_alpha   90.00
_cell.angle_beta   90.00
_cell.angle_gamma   90.00
#
_symmetry.space_group_name_H-M   'P 1'
#
loop_
_entity.id
_entity.type
_entity.pdbx_description
1 polymer ?
#
loop_
_entity_poly.entity_id
_entity_poly.type
_entity_poly.pdbx_seq_one_letter_code
_entity_poly.pdbx_strand_id
1 'polypeptide(L)'
;MSCCGPVRETVDQRPGGSGSADRKVLERLAAAADGELRMNGLAGGTFLMGSTDRFAYPEDGEGPVRQERVAPFAIAPTTVTVAEFAAFVLDTGHRTDAEKWGDSLVFQGLLPEKLRSSAPAVAQTPW
;
A
#
# COMPACT_ATOMS: atom_id res chain seq x y z
N MET A 1 3.38 -2.87 26.76
CA MET A 1 4.23 -2.09 25.84
C MET A 1 3.36 -1.75 24.64
N SER A 2 2.85 -0.52 24.60
CA SER A 2 1.94 -0.04 23.56
C SER A 2 2.78 0.64 22.47
N CYS A 3 2.66 0.18 21.23
CA CYS A 3 3.26 0.85 20.08
C CYS A 3 2.62 2.23 19.87
N CYS A 4 3.45 3.19 19.43
CA CYS A 4 3.09 4.54 19.04
C CYS A 4 2.20 4.57 17.79
N GLY A 5 0.93 4.23 17.93
CA GLY A 5 -0.13 4.55 16.97
C GLY A 5 -1.14 5.50 17.63
N PRO A 6 -1.71 6.48 16.91
CA PRO A 6 -2.76 7.32 17.46
C PRO A 6 -3.96 6.44 17.88
N VAL A 7 -4.49 6.71 19.08
CA VAL A 7 -5.75 6.12 19.54
C VAL A 7 -6.86 6.64 18.61
N ARG A 8 -7.44 5.77 17.79
CA ARG A 8 -8.56 6.15 16.92
C ARG A 8 -9.86 6.00 17.70
N GLU A 9 -10.49 7.13 18.02
CA GLU A 9 -11.88 7.15 18.45
C GLU A 9 -12.75 6.51 17.37
N THR A 10 -13.71 5.69 17.80
CA THR A 10 -14.68 5.03 16.93
C THR A 10 -15.59 6.08 16.30
N VAL A 11 -15.30 6.46 15.05
CA VAL A 11 -16.21 7.27 14.25
C VAL A 11 -17.43 6.42 13.89
N ASP A 12 -18.60 6.96 14.20
CA ASP A 12 -19.92 6.42 13.92
C ASP A 12 -20.05 5.97 12.45
N GLN A 13 -20.40 4.70 12.26
CA GLN A 13 -20.53 4.07 10.94
C GLN A 13 -21.78 4.62 10.24
N ARG A 14 -21.60 5.64 9.39
CA ARG A 14 -22.57 5.89 8.32
C ARG A 14 -22.50 4.74 7.32
N PRO A 15 -23.62 4.23 6.79
CA PRO A 15 -23.60 3.18 5.80
C PRO A 15 -23.06 3.76 4.49
N GLY A 16 -21.75 3.68 4.30
CA GLY A 16 -21.09 3.87 3.02
C GLY A 16 -21.58 2.78 2.06
N GLY A 17 -22.05 3.20 0.88
CA GLY A 17 -22.62 2.31 -0.13
C GLY A 17 -21.70 1.13 -0.47
N SER A 18 -22.31 0.05 -0.97
CA SER A 18 -21.68 -1.23 -1.30
C SER A 18 -20.54 -1.09 -2.31
N GLY A 19 -19.34 -0.73 -1.84
CA GLY A 19 -18.14 -0.53 -2.65
C GLY A 19 -17.33 -1.80 -2.84
N SER A 20 -17.94 -2.97 -2.98
CA SER A 20 -17.21 -4.14 -3.51
C SER A 20 -16.89 -3.83 -4.95
N ALA A 21 -15.63 -4.00 -5.36
CA ALA A 21 -15.30 -4.05 -6.78
C ALA A 21 -16.26 -5.03 -7.49
N ASP A 22 -16.78 -4.63 -8.66
CA ASP A 22 -17.67 -5.49 -9.44
C ASP A 22 -16.98 -6.84 -9.66
N ARG A 23 -17.64 -7.92 -9.22
CA ARG A 23 -17.09 -9.28 -9.30
C ARG A 23 -16.62 -9.61 -10.72
N LYS A 24 -17.32 -9.14 -11.76
CA LYS A 24 -16.90 -9.35 -13.16
C LYS A 24 -15.57 -8.66 -13.48
N VAL A 25 -15.33 -7.49 -12.90
CA VAL A 25 -14.06 -6.77 -13.05
C VAL A 25 -12.94 -7.54 -12.35
N LEU A 26 -13.19 -8.01 -11.13
CA LEU A 26 -12.23 -8.83 -10.39
C LEU A 26 -11.90 -10.12 -11.16
N GLU A 27 -12.89 -10.84 -11.69
CA GLU A 27 -12.68 -12.06 -12.46
C GLU A 27 -11.84 -11.81 -13.72
N ARG A 28 -12.08 -10.69 -14.42
CA ARG A 28 -11.27 -10.29 -15.58
C ARG A 28 -9.83 -9.94 -15.22
N LEU A 29 -9.62 -9.25 -14.09
CA LEU A 29 -8.28 -8.89 -13.63
C LEU A 29 -7.52 -10.12 -13.14
N ALA A 30 -8.16 -10.95 -12.33
CA ALA A 30 -7.60 -12.18 -11.79
C ALA A 30 -7.24 -13.20 -12.88
N ALA A 31 -7.91 -13.19 -14.03
CA ALA A 31 -7.57 -14.06 -15.16
C ALA A 31 -6.15 -13.80 -15.72
N ALA A 32 -5.55 -12.65 -15.43
CA ALA A 32 -4.16 -12.33 -15.78
C ALA A 32 -3.17 -12.66 -14.67
N ALA A 33 -3.62 -13.18 -13.53
CA ALA A 33 -2.73 -13.61 -12.45
C ALA A 33 -2.05 -14.91 -12.86
N ASP A 34 -0.73 -14.92 -12.80
CA ASP A 34 0.01 -16.18 -12.78
C ASP A 34 -0.29 -16.88 -11.45
N GLY A 35 -0.36 -18.22 -11.47
CA GLY A 35 -0.86 -19.01 -10.35
C GLY A 35 -0.15 -18.75 -9.01
N GLU A 36 1.07 -19.25 -8.84
CA GLU A 36 1.84 -19.03 -7.62
C GLU A 36 2.69 -17.75 -7.71
N LEU A 37 2.75 -17.01 -6.60
CA LEU A 37 3.63 -15.84 -6.48
C LEU A 37 5.09 -16.27 -6.67
N ARG A 38 5.76 -15.62 -7.62
CA ARG A 38 7.18 -15.86 -7.85
C ARG A 38 8.03 -15.30 -6.71
N MET A 39 8.80 -16.15 -6.05
CA MET A 39 9.70 -15.77 -4.96
C MET A 39 11.15 -16.11 -5.31
N ASN A 40 12.06 -15.14 -5.13
CA ASN A 40 13.50 -15.35 -5.29
C ASN A 40 14.15 -15.54 -3.92
N GLY A 41 14.80 -16.69 -3.71
CA GLY A 41 15.60 -16.95 -2.52
C GLY A 41 16.90 -16.15 -2.54
N LEU A 42 17.16 -15.41 -1.47
CA LEU A 42 18.39 -14.69 -1.21
C LEU A 42 19.09 -15.33 -0.01
N ALA A 43 20.39 -15.57 -0.13
CA ALA A 43 21.19 -16.21 0.92
C ALA A 43 21.34 -15.36 2.19
N GLY A 44 20.83 -14.12 2.20
CA GLY A 44 21.11 -13.15 3.24
C GLY A 44 22.59 -12.77 3.25
N GLY A 45 23.08 -12.30 4.40
CA GLY A 45 24.46 -11.87 4.56
C GLY A 45 24.55 -10.50 5.22
N THR A 46 25.71 -9.88 5.04
CA THR A 46 26.03 -8.58 5.65
C THR A 46 26.15 -7.51 4.57
N PHE A 47 25.55 -6.35 4.80
CA PHE A 47 25.56 -5.22 3.88
C PHE A 47 25.57 -3.89 4.66
N LEU A 48 25.79 -2.78 3.96
CA LEU A 48 25.66 -1.44 4.52
C LEU A 48 24.24 -0.94 4.28
N MET A 49 23.51 -0.65 5.36
CA MET A 49 22.16 -0.11 5.34
C MET A 49 22.14 1.36 5.74
N GLY A 50 21.29 2.14 5.08
CA GLY A 50 21.09 3.56 5.36
C GLY A 50 21.75 4.47 4.32
N SER A 51 21.62 5.78 4.51
CA SER A 51 22.06 6.81 3.56
C SER A 51 22.92 7.89 4.25
N THR A 52 23.82 8.51 3.47
CA THR A 52 24.50 9.77 3.80
C THR A 52 24.17 10.88 2.80
N ASP A 53 23.06 10.75 2.06
CA ASP A 53 22.66 11.75 1.07
C ASP A 53 22.36 13.09 1.75
N ARG A 54 22.90 14.17 1.18
CA ARG A 54 22.68 15.54 1.65
C ARG A 54 21.26 16.04 1.45
N PHE A 55 20.49 15.39 0.59
CA PHE A 55 19.09 15.71 0.32
C PHE A 55 18.11 14.87 1.15
N ALA A 56 18.60 13.95 1.98
CA ALA A 56 17.75 13.19 2.89
C ALA A 56 17.09 14.12 3.90
N TYR A 57 15.79 13.95 4.12
CA TYR A 57 15.08 14.65 5.18
C TYR A 57 15.46 14.02 6.53
N PRO A 58 15.95 14.81 7.52
CA PRO A 58 16.34 14.27 8.83
C PRO A 58 15.23 13.46 9.54
N GLU A 59 13.98 13.86 9.34
CA GLU A 59 12.79 13.22 9.88
C GLU A 59 12.53 11.80 9.35
N ASP A 60 13.05 11.45 8.16
CA ASP A 60 12.89 10.12 7.57
C ASP A 60 13.82 9.07 8.21
N GLY A 61 14.85 9.51 8.95
CA GLY A 61 15.73 8.61 9.71
C GLY A 61 16.54 7.65 8.83
N GLU A 62 16.85 8.02 7.59
CA GLU A 62 17.54 7.15 6.63
C GLU A 62 19.00 6.81 7.04
N GLY A 63 19.65 7.69 7.80
CA GLY A 63 21.01 7.52 8.28
C GLY A 63 21.11 7.04 9.74
N PRO A 64 22.33 6.86 10.27
CA PRO A 64 23.58 6.78 9.52
C PRO A 64 23.70 5.46 8.75
N VAL A 65 24.64 5.41 7.81
CA VAL A 65 25.07 4.14 7.21
C VAL A 65 25.67 3.25 8.30
N ARG A 66 25.17 2.02 8.38
CA ARG A 66 25.60 1.01 9.36
C ARG A 66 25.65 -0.38 8.74
N GLN A 67 26.51 -1.23 9.29
CA GLN A 67 26.63 -2.61 8.84
C GLN A 67 25.52 -3.46 9.48
N GLU A 68 24.70 -4.11 8.65
CA GLU A 68 23.59 -4.96 9.09
C GLU A 68 23.74 -6.37 8.57
N ARG A 69 23.26 -7.35 9.34
CA ARG A 69 23.23 -8.77 8.94
C ARG A 69 21.81 -9.28 8.92
N VAL A 70 21.42 -9.89 7.79
CA VAL A 70 20.13 -10.56 7.65
C VAL A 70 20.32 -12.05 7.40
N ALA A 71 19.40 -12.86 7.92
CA ALA A 71 19.32 -14.28 7.61
C ALA A 71 18.90 -14.51 6.15
N PRO A 72 19.07 -15.72 5.58
CA PRO A 72 18.47 -16.06 4.30
C PRO A 72 16.95 -15.82 4.31
N PHE A 73 16.42 -15.29 3.21
CA PHE A 73 15.00 -14.99 3.04
C PHE A 73 14.60 -15.06 1.56
N ALA A 74 13.31 -15.03 1.26
CA ALA A 74 12.81 -14.93 -0.10
C ALA A 74 12.06 -13.62 -0.33
N ILE A 75 12.15 -13.07 -1.53
CA ILE A 75 11.45 -11.83 -1.91
C ILE A 75 10.91 -11.93 -3.33
N ALA A 76 9.73 -11.36 -3.57
CA ALA A 76 9.16 -11.28 -4.91
C ALA A 76 9.98 -10.31 -5.80
N PRO A 77 10.18 -10.61 -7.09
CA PRO A 77 10.89 -9.71 -8.01
C PRO A 77 10.10 -8.46 -8.39
N THR A 78 8.77 -8.47 -8.19
CA THR A 78 7.86 -7.36 -8.47
C THR A 78 7.00 -7.08 -7.25
N THR A 79 6.38 -5.89 -7.22
CA THR A 79 5.27 -5.64 -6.29
C THR A 79 4.10 -6.55 -6.59
N VAL A 80 3.23 -6.78 -5.62
CA VAL A 80 1.93 -7.44 -5.85
C VAL A 80 1.17 -6.68 -6.93
N THR A 81 0.79 -7.40 -7.98
CA THR A 81 0.07 -6.85 -9.12
C THR A 81 -1.42 -6.76 -8.85
N VAL A 82 -2.12 -5.95 -9.66
CA VAL A 82 -3.58 -5.86 -9.60
C VAL A 82 -4.25 -7.21 -9.85
N ALA A 83 -3.68 -8.04 -10.73
CA ALA A 83 -4.21 -9.35 -11.06
C ALA A 83 -4.11 -10.32 -9.87
N GLU A 84 -2.93 -10.40 -9.24
CA GLU A 84 -2.70 -11.23 -8.05
C GLU A 84 -3.60 -10.79 -6.89
N PHE A 85 -3.71 -9.48 -6.65
CA PHE A 85 -4.57 -8.98 -5.58
C PHE A 85 -6.06 -9.24 -5.87
N ALA A 86 -6.50 -9.13 -7.13
CA ALA A 86 -7.87 -9.47 -7.52
C ALA A 86 -8.19 -10.96 -7.29
N ALA A 87 -7.25 -11.85 -7.60
CA ALA A 87 -7.39 -13.29 -7.32
C ALA A 87 -7.55 -13.55 -5.82
N PHE A 88 -6.71 -12.92 -5.00
CA PHE A 88 -6.81 -12.98 -3.53
C PHE A 88 -8.19 -12.51 -3.01
N VAL A 89 -8.70 -11.38 -3.52
CA VAL A 89 -10.02 -10.86 -3.13
C VAL A 89 -11.14 -11.84 -3.52
N LEU A 90 -11.08 -12.45 -4.71
CA LEU A 90 -12.08 -13.42 -5.16
C LEU A 90 -12.11 -14.70 -4.32
N ASP A 91 -10.94 -15.18 -3.90
CA ASP A 91 -10.79 -16.41 -3.12
C ASP A 91 -11.21 -16.22 -1.66
N THR A 92 -10.89 -15.06 -1.08
CA THR A 92 -11.09 -14.82 0.36
C THR A 92 -12.30 -13.95 0.69
N GLY A 93 -12.84 -13.21 -0.27
CA GLY A 93 -13.84 -12.18 -0.03
C GLY A 93 -13.31 -10.98 0.75
N HIS A 94 -12.00 -10.74 0.72
CA HIS A 94 -11.36 -9.64 1.46
C HIS A 94 -11.92 -8.26 1.06
N ARG A 95 -12.14 -7.40 2.07
CA ARG A 95 -12.42 -5.98 1.89
C ARG A 95 -11.28 -5.15 2.45
N THR A 96 -10.76 -4.25 1.63
CA THR A 96 -9.71 -3.30 2.01
C THR A 96 -10.25 -2.26 3.00
N ASP A 97 -9.34 -1.57 3.70
CA ASP A 97 -9.75 -0.50 4.60
C ASP A 97 -10.38 0.68 3.85
N ALA A 98 -9.91 0.98 2.64
CA ALA A 98 -10.53 1.97 1.76
C ALA A 98 -12.00 1.66 1.46
N GLU A 99 -12.35 0.39 1.24
CA GLU A 99 -13.75 -0.02 1.03
C GLU A 99 -14.57 -0.02 2.32
N LYS A 100 -13.95 -0.22 3.48
CA LYS A 100 -14.64 -0.18 4.78
C LYS A 100 -14.95 1.25 5.20
N TRP A 101 -14.02 2.17 4.98
CA TRP A 101 -14.18 3.59 5.32
C TRP A 101 -14.84 4.40 4.22
N GLY A 102 -14.80 3.91 2.97
CA GLY A 102 -15.46 4.52 1.83
C GLY A 102 -14.65 5.63 1.17
N ASP A 103 -13.36 5.76 1.50
CA ASP A 103 -12.44 6.74 0.94
C ASP A 103 -11.02 6.18 0.72
N SER A 104 -10.29 6.86 -0.15
CA SER A 104 -8.85 6.70 -0.34
C SER A 104 -8.30 7.95 -1.02
N LEU A 105 -6.99 8.12 -1.02
CA LEU A 105 -6.33 9.29 -1.59
C LEU A 105 -6.13 9.12 -3.10
N VAL A 106 -6.42 10.17 -3.85
CA VAL A 106 -6.22 10.23 -5.31
C VAL A 106 -5.39 11.45 -5.63
N PHE A 107 -4.32 11.28 -6.41
CA PHE A 107 -3.50 12.40 -6.88
C PHE A 107 -4.33 13.35 -7.74
N GLN A 108 -4.28 14.66 -7.45
CA GLN A 108 -5.13 15.67 -8.11
C GLN A 108 -5.00 15.65 -9.64
N GLY A 109 -3.80 15.37 -10.16
CA GLY A 109 -3.56 15.26 -11.61
C GLY A 109 -4.38 14.17 -12.31
N LEU A 110 -4.80 13.13 -11.57
CA LEU A 110 -5.61 12.02 -12.09
C LEU A 110 -7.12 12.26 -11.97
N LEU A 111 -7.53 13.34 -11.29
CA LEU A 111 -8.94 13.68 -11.20
C LEU A 111 -9.48 14.19 -12.54
N PRO A 112 -10.72 13.83 -12.90
CA PRO A 112 -11.44 14.48 -13.98
C PRO A 112 -11.49 15.99 -13.78
N GLU A 113 -11.37 16.76 -14.87
CA GLU A 113 -11.27 18.22 -14.81
C GLU A 113 -12.39 18.89 -14.01
N LYS A 114 -13.63 18.36 -14.15
CA LYS A 114 -14.81 18.84 -13.41
C LYS A 114 -14.69 18.73 -11.89
N LEU A 115 -13.85 17.81 -11.39
CA LEU A 115 -13.65 17.56 -9.97
C LEU A 115 -12.39 18.23 -9.43
N ARG A 116 -11.44 18.65 -10.28
CA ARG A 116 -10.13 19.17 -9.83
C ARG A 116 -10.23 20.43 -8.97
N SER A 117 -11.20 21.30 -9.26
CA SER A 117 -11.37 22.58 -8.56
C SER A 117 -12.22 22.49 -7.29
N SER A 118 -12.95 21.39 -7.12
CA SER A 118 -13.95 21.21 -6.05
C SER A 118 -13.63 20.04 -5.11
N ALA A 119 -12.70 19.16 -5.49
CA ALA A 119 -12.25 18.09 -4.62
C ALA A 119 -11.53 18.67 -3.39
N PRO A 120 -11.84 18.16 -2.17
CA PRO A 120 -11.20 18.62 -0.96
C PRO A 120 -9.72 18.21 -0.96
N ALA A 121 -8.85 19.15 -0.60
CA ALA A 121 -7.46 18.83 -0.27
C ALA A 121 -7.40 18.15 1.11
N VAL A 122 -6.48 17.22 1.26
CA VAL A 122 -6.21 16.60 2.56
C VAL A 122 -5.44 17.61 3.40
N ALA A 123 -5.94 17.93 4.59
CA ALA A 123 -5.25 18.86 5.48
C ALA A 123 -3.93 18.24 5.97
N GLN A 124 -2.91 19.09 6.17
CA GLN A 124 -1.59 18.69 6.70
C GLN A 124 -0.77 17.75 5.79
N THR A 125 -1.12 17.63 4.50
CA THR A 125 -0.21 17.02 3.51
C THR A 125 0.52 18.13 2.75
N PRO A 126 1.86 18.04 2.58
CA PRO A 126 2.65 19.05 1.88
C PRO A 126 2.52 18.98 0.34
N TRP A 127 1.63 18.13 -0.17
CA TRP A 127 1.42 17.80 -1.59
C TRP A 127 -0.06 17.79 -1.94
#